data_AF-A0A9P4TNC3-F1
#
_entry.id   AF-A0A9P4TNC3-F1
#
_cell.length_a   1.000
_cell.length_b   1.000
_cell.length_c   1.000
_cell.angle_alpha   90.00
_cell.angle_beta   90.00
_cell.angle_gamma   90.00
#
_symmetry.space_group_name_H-M   'P 1'
#
loop_
_entity.id
_entity.type
_entity.pdbx_description
1 polymer ?
#
loop_
_entity_poly.entity_id
_entity_poly.type
_entity_poly.pdbx_seq_one_letter_code
_entity_poly.pdbx_strand_id
1 'polypeptide(L)'
;MIDKIITTIWLYAASVLSSPLPARSFSPWKTNGHVQCASIDTYTVDWFLRSAWQQNNVALPLHNALFYTRHMSNKAKDYACAHDLVTIWNIWDEYLYNHRDEPSNALRCIHNDKTKRHRFFESMSEAYARLAVGTVVVMHDAKDWAHPPSDGIWHQVEYETIVGATEAVMTILKVREKEDVSARLMWDRDLSFSLGLERPISAVLAIGRYVPDFLVRALTWESGPFDSARQVVLNGRAQPKTQIKRQACRRVPDYPYEVY
;
A
#
# COMPACT_ATOMS: atom_id res chain seq x y z
N MET A 1 22.90 -62.43 -24.67
CA MET A 1 22.89 -61.37 -25.70
C MET A 1 21.59 -60.59 -25.51
N ILE A 2 21.59 -59.65 -24.57
CA ILE A 2 20.65 -58.51 -24.45
C ILE A 2 21.42 -57.48 -23.62
N ASP A 3 21.59 -56.33 -24.23
CA ASP A 3 22.49 -55.26 -23.86
C ASP A 3 21.97 -54.40 -22.69
N LYS A 4 22.94 -54.01 -21.86
CA LYS A 4 23.13 -52.70 -21.24
C LYS A 4 21.94 -51.72 -21.26
N ILE A 5 21.36 -51.50 -20.08
CA ILE A 5 20.75 -50.20 -19.74
C ILE A 5 21.36 -49.76 -18.40
N ILE A 6 22.45 -49.00 -18.50
CA ILE A 6 23.03 -48.26 -17.37
C ILE A 6 22.23 -46.96 -17.28
N THR A 7 21.26 -46.93 -16.38
CA THR A 7 20.49 -45.72 -16.07
C THR A 7 21.32 -44.87 -15.12
N THR A 8 22.16 -44.00 -15.67
CA THR A 8 22.88 -42.97 -14.91
C THR A 8 21.87 -41.92 -14.44
N ILE A 9 21.40 -42.06 -13.21
CA ILE A 9 20.59 -41.06 -12.51
C ILE A 9 21.51 -39.86 -12.21
N TRP A 10 21.44 -38.83 -13.05
CA TRP A 10 21.99 -37.51 -12.74
C TRP A 10 21.11 -36.85 -11.67
N LEU A 11 21.44 -37.10 -10.40
CA LEU A 11 21.03 -36.27 -9.27
C LEU A 11 21.75 -34.93 -9.40
N TYR A 12 21.12 -33.97 -10.09
CA TYR A 12 21.40 -32.56 -9.88
C TYR A 12 20.86 -32.20 -8.49
N ALA A 13 21.70 -32.41 -7.48
CA ALA A 13 21.60 -31.66 -6.24
C ALA A 13 21.86 -30.20 -6.60
N ALA A 14 20.79 -29.46 -6.88
CA ALA A 14 20.82 -28.02 -6.75
C ALA A 14 21.21 -27.74 -5.29
N SER A 15 22.49 -27.45 -5.08
CA SER A 15 23.00 -26.85 -3.86
C SER A 15 22.24 -25.53 -3.69
N VAL A 16 21.13 -25.62 -2.97
CA VAL A 16 20.48 -24.52 -2.30
C VAL A 16 21.58 -23.88 -1.46
N LEU A 17 22.20 -22.83 -1.99
CA LEU A 17 22.84 -21.80 -1.19
C LEU A 17 21.71 -21.10 -0.44
N SER A 18 21.15 -21.81 0.52
CA SER A 18 20.48 -21.28 1.68
C SER A 18 21.57 -20.53 2.44
N SER A 19 21.86 -19.31 1.97
CA SER A 19 22.40 -18.29 2.84
C SER A 19 21.36 -18.13 3.95
N PRO A 20 21.66 -18.52 5.19
CA PRO A 20 20.79 -18.13 6.28
C PRO A 20 20.94 -16.61 6.37
N LEU A 21 19.96 -15.88 5.83
CA LEU A 21 19.83 -14.47 6.17
C LEU A 21 19.68 -14.44 7.69
N PRO A 22 20.54 -13.72 8.41
CA PRO A 22 20.43 -13.66 9.85
C PRO A 22 19.08 -13.02 10.16
N ALA A 23 18.18 -13.80 10.76
CA ALA A 23 17.03 -13.30 11.49
C ALA A 23 17.56 -12.52 12.70
N ARG A 24 18.10 -11.34 12.44
CA ARG A 24 18.53 -10.39 13.45
C ARG A 24 17.52 -9.28 13.40
N SER A 25 16.53 -9.41 14.29
CA SER A 25 15.77 -8.26 14.79
C SER A 25 16.78 -7.27 15.34
N PHE A 26 17.31 -6.42 14.47
CA PHE A 26 17.99 -5.22 14.88
C PHE A 26 16.90 -4.24 15.23
N SER A 27 16.47 -4.24 16.49
CA SER A 27 16.00 -3.00 17.08
C SER A 27 17.26 -2.25 17.52
N PRO A 28 17.72 -1.23 16.78
CA PRO A 28 18.96 -0.52 17.11
C PRO A 28 18.59 0.59 18.09
N TRP A 29 18.18 0.23 19.31
CA TRP A 29 17.98 1.21 20.35
C TRP A 29 19.04 1.00 21.44
N LYS A 30 19.96 1.97 21.50
CA LYS A 30 21.08 2.15 22.45
C LYS A 30 22.34 1.32 22.24
N THR A 31 23.09 1.64 21.20
CA THR A 31 24.56 1.59 21.28
C THR A 31 25.08 3.02 21.21
N ASN A 32 25.79 3.50 22.23
CA ASN A 32 26.43 4.82 22.30
C ASN A 32 27.62 4.96 21.32
N GLY A 33 27.55 4.33 20.14
CA GLY A 33 28.64 4.23 19.18
C GLY A 33 28.23 4.72 17.80
N HIS A 34 29.21 5.23 17.06
CA HIS A 34 29.06 5.57 15.65
C HIS A 34 28.73 4.31 14.85
N VAL A 35 27.53 4.26 14.26
CA VAL A 35 27.07 3.17 13.39
C VAL A 35 27.42 3.53 11.95
N GLN A 36 27.93 2.55 11.19
CA GLN A 36 28.19 2.71 9.75
C GLN A 36 26.89 3.04 9.02
N CYS A 37 26.94 3.99 8.08
CA CYS A 37 25.79 4.31 7.26
C CYS A 37 25.34 3.11 6.44
N ALA A 38 24.03 2.87 6.42
CA ALA A 38 23.42 1.87 5.57
C ALA A 38 23.54 2.28 4.09
N SER A 39 23.69 1.29 3.21
CA SER A 39 23.68 1.52 1.77
C SER A 39 22.25 1.59 1.24
N ILE A 40 21.97 2.53 0.33
CA ILE A 40 20.67 2.62 -0.36
C ILE A 40 20.34 1.34 -1.13
N ASP A 41 21.35 0.62 -1.64
CA ASP A 41 21.17 -0.61 -2.42
C ASP A 41 20.67 -1.80 -1.57
N THR A 42 20.67 -1.66 -0.23
CA THR A 42 20.02 -2.64 0.67
C THR A 42 18.50 -2.56 0.59
N TYR A 43 17.95 -1.36 0.40
CA TYR A 43 16.51 -1.07 0.53
C TYR A 43 15.80 -1.12 -0.82
N THR A 44 15.84 -2.29 -1.45
CA THR A 44 15.13 -2.57 -2.70
C THR A 44 13.67 -2.92 -2.45
N VAL A 45 12.84 -2.89 -3.50
CA VAL A 45 11.45 -3.37 -3.48
C VAL A 45 11.34 -4.78 -2.89
N ASP A 46 12.19 -5.72 -3.33
CA ASP A 46 12.24 -7.09 -2.82
C ASP A 46 12.60 -7.17 -1.34
N TRP A 47 13.49 -6.29 -0.87
CA TRP A 47 13.83 -6.22 0.54
C TRP A 47 12.62 -5.76 1.36
N PHE A 48 11.89 -4.75 0.91
CA PHE A 48 10.67 -4.25 1.57
C PHE A 48 9.54 -5.27 1.56
N LEU A 49 9.33 -5.98 0.46
CA LEU A 49 8.37 -7.07 0.38
C LEU A 49 8.71 -8.19 1.36
N ARG A 50 9.97 -8.68 1.36
CA ARG A 50 10.40 -9.73 2.29
C ARG A 50 10.31 -9.28 3.74
N SER A 51 10.71 -8.05 4.05
CA SER A 51 10.66 -7.54 5.42
C SER A 51 9.21 -7.37 5.89
N ALA A 52 8.27 -6.95 5.03
CA ALA A 52 6.85 -6.86 5.39
C ALA A 52 6.27 -8.21 5.84
N TRP A 53 6.62 -9.31 5.16
CA TRP A 53 6.20 -10.66 5.57
C TRP A 53 6.81 -11.15 6.89
N GLN A 54 7.91 -10.55 7.33
CA GLN A 54 8.52 -10.85 8.63
C GLN A 54 7.88 -10.06 9.78
N GLN A 55 7.04 -9.08 9.45
CA GLN A 55 6.37 -8.25 10.43
C GLN A 55 5.08 -8.94 10.91
N ASN A 56 4.93 -9.07 12.23
CA ASN A 56 3.76 -9.73 12.85
C ASN A 56 2.66 -8.73 13.27
N ASN A 57 2.77 -7.46 12.87
CA ASN A 57 1.89 -6.36 13.29
C ASN A 57 0.75 -6.07 12.31
N VAL A 58 0.82 -6.55 11.07
CA VAL A 58 -0.20 -6.32 10.03
C VAL A 58 -0.48 -7.64 9.30
N ALA A 59 -1.75 -7.92 9.02
CA ALA A 59 -2.14 -9.07 8.23
C ALA A 59 -1.90 -8.79 6.74
N LEU A 60 -1.22 -9.70 6.05
CA LEU A 60 -0.96 -9.63 4.61
C LEU A 60 -1.72 -10.75 3.88
N PRO A 61 -2.20 -10.52 2.64
CA PRO A 61 -2.12 -9.26 1.87
C PRO A 61 -3.04 -8.15 2.42
N LEU A 62 -2.82 -6.90 1.98
CA LEU A 62 -3.51 -5.71 2.48
C LEU A 62 -4.84 -5.49 1.75
N HIS A 63 -5.95 -5.80 2.42
CA HIS A 63 -7.31 -5.60 1.89
C HIS A 63 -7.89 -4.21 2.17
N ASN A 64 -7.22 -3.41 2.99
CA ASN A 64 -7.68 -2.12 3.51
C ASN A 64 -6.58 -1.06 3.38
N ALA A 65 -5.83 -1.08 2.28
CA ALA A 65 -4.74 -0.15 2.03
C ALA A 65 -5.26 1.27 1.74
N LEU A 66 -4.71 2.24 2.47
CA LEU A 66 -4.84 3.68 2.25
C LEU A 66 -3.51 4.23 1.72
N PHE A 67 -3.60 4.84 0.56
CA PHE A 67 -2.61 5.69 -0.06
C PHE A 67 -3.00 7.15 0.13
N TYR A 68 -2.07 8.07 -0.09
CA TYR A 68 -2.36 9.49 0.00
C TYR A 68 -1.37 10.31 -0.82
N THR A 69 -1.81 11.49 -1.24
CA THR A 69 -1.00 12.37 -2.07
C THR A 69 -0.17 13.33 -1.22
N ARG A 70 0.65 14.15 -1.88
CA ARG A 70 1.43 15.20 -1.20
C ARG A 70 0.62 15.99 -0.18
N HIS A 71 1.26 16.31 0.95
CA HIS A 71 0.70 17.04 2.10
C HIS A 71 -0.46 16.36 2.84
N MET A 72 -0.87 15.14 2.47
CA MET A 72 -1.99 14.43 3.12
C MET A 72 -1.56 13.50 4.26
N SER A 73 -0.27 13.35 4.58
CA SER A 73 0.22 12.34 5.54
C SER A 73 -0.50 12.34 6.91
N ASN A 74 -0.61 13.51 7.56
CA ASN A 74 -1.28 13.61 8.87
C ASN A 74 -2.79 13.30 8.78
N LYS A 75 -3.42 13.71 7.68
CA LYS A 75 -4.85 13.52 7.47
C LYS A 75 -5.18 12.08 7.11
N ALA A 76 -4.33 11.45 6.29
CA ALA A 76 -4.39 10.04 5.98
C ALA A 76 -4.19 9.19 7.24
N LYS A 77 -3.28 9.58 8.15
CA LYS A 77 -3.13 8.94 9.46
C LYS A 77 -4.42 8.99 10.27
N ASP A 78 -5.00 10.18 10.45
CA ASP A 78 -6.22 10.35 11.24
C ASP A 78 -7.38 9.55 10.62
N TYR A 79 -7.52 9.61 9.30
CA TYR A 79 -8.54 8.91 8.55
C TYR A 79 -8.36 7.39 8.61
N ALA A 80 -7.15 6.88 8.42
CA ALA A 80 -6.84 5.46 8.56
C ALA A 80 -7.21 4.94 9.94
N CYS A 81 -6.94 5.73 10.99
CA CYS A 81 -7.31 5.37 12.35
C CYS A 81 -8.83 5.31 12.57
N ALA A 82 -9.57 6.26 11.97
CA ALA A 82 -11.02 6.31 12.08
C ALA A 82 -11.73 5.18 11.30
N HIS A 83 -11.15 4.75 10.18
CA HIS A 83 -11.77 3.85 9.22
C HIS A 83 -11.14 2.45 9.15
N ASP A 84 -10.25 2.11 10.09
CA ASP A 84 -9.55 0.81 10.15
C ASP A 84 -8.79 0.49 8.84
N LEU A 85 -8.14 1.51 8.28
CA LEU A 85 -7.29 1.37 7.09
C LEU A 85 -5.82 1.27 7.50
N VAL A 86 -5.02 0.67 6.63
CA VAL A 86 -3.58 0.53 6.78
C VAL A 86 -2.91 1.57 5.88
N THR A 87 -1.91 2.27 6.37
CA THR A 87 -1.03 3.14 5.57
C THR A 87 0.36 2.52 5.47
N ILE A 88 1.20 3.06 4.60
CA ILE A 88 2.60 2.64 4.44
C ILE A 88 3.37 2.62 5.77
N TRP A 89 3.05 3.54 6.68
CA TRP A 89 3.67 3.69 8.00
C TRP A 89 3.31 2.60 9.00
N ASN A 90 2.29 1.80 8.71
CA ASN A 90 1.85 0.72 9.59
C ASN A 90 2.62 -0.57 9.35
N ILE A 91 3.25 -0.73 8.18
CA ILE A 91 3.89 -1.98 7.77
C ILE A 91 5.25 -2.12 8.44
N TRP A 92 6.12 -1.12 8.26
CA TRP A 92 7.51 -1.19 8.67
C TRP A 92 7.78 -0.47 9.99
N ASP A 93 8.87 -0.84 10.65
CA ASP A 93 9.23 -0.31 11.95
C ASP A 93 9.70 1.15 11.89
N GLU A 94 9.45 1.89 12.98
CA GLU A 94 9.70 3.32 13.08
C GLU A 94 11.16 3.72 12.78
N TYR A 95 12.12 2.83 13.08
CA TYR A 95 13.53 3.11 12.83
C TYR A 95 13.81 3.36 11.34
N LEU A 96 13.02 2.79 10.42
CA LEU A 96 13.15 3.01 8.97
C LEU A 96 12.80 4.44 8.54
N TYR A 97 12.15 5.18 9.42
CA TYR A 97 11.72 6.56 9.23
C TYR A 97 12.53 7.55 10.08
N ASN A 98 13.61 7.10 10.74
CA ASN A 98 14.46 7.99 11.52
C ASN A 98 15.37 8.81 10.59
N HIS A 99 15.06 10.09 10.40
CA HIS A 99 15.84 11.02 9.58
C HIS A 99 16.86 11.86 10.37
N ARG A 100 17.00 11.64 11.69
CA ARG A 100 17.91 12.44 12.51
C ARG A 100 19.36 12.25 12.07
N ASP A 101 20.10 13.35 11.97
CA ASP A 101 21.52 13.33 11.64
C ASP A 101 22.40 12.99 12.85
N GLU A 102 22.22 11.78 13.37
CA GLU A 102 22.91 11.29 14.56
C GLU A 102 23.84 10.12 14.19
N PRO A 103 25.09 10.06 14.71
CA PRO A 103 26.02 8.95 14.41
C PRO A 103 25.48 7.54 14.72
N SER A 104 24.53 7.42 15.64
CA SER A 104 23.83 6.18 15.99
C SER A 104 22.79 5.74 14.94
N ASN A 105 22.35 6.65 14.06
CA ASN A 105 21.35 6.39 13.04
C ASN A 105 22.01 5.88 11.74
N ALA A 106 21.85 4.60 11.44
CA ALA A 106 22.36 4.00 10.20
C ALA A 106 21.73 4.61 8.93
N LEU A 107 20.51 5.15 9.01
CA LEU A 107 19.79 5.72 7.86
C LEU A 107 20.12 7.19 7.61
N ARG A 108 20.91 7.86 8.45
CA ARG A 108 21.24 9.28 8.30
C ARG A 108 21.77 9.62 6.90
N CYS A 109 22.63 8.77 6.32
CA CYS A 109 23.19 9.00 4.99
C CYS A 109 22.19 8.80 3.84
N ILE A 110 21.11 8.04 4.06
CA ILE A 110 20.04 7.87 3.08
C ILE A 110 19.07 9.04 3.21
N HIS A 111 18.62 9.31 4.43
CA HIS A 111 17.57 10.30 4.68
C HIS A 111 18.05 11.75 4.58
N ASN A 112 19.33 12.05 4.80
CA ASN A 112 19.88 13.40 4.59
C ASN A 112 20.37 13.65 3.16
N ASP A 113 20.28 12.66 2.28
CA ASP A 113 20.58 12.78 0.85
C ASP A 113 19.27 12.74 0.05
N LYS A 114 18.92 13.83 -0.64
CA LYS A 114 17.62 13.95 -1.34
C LYS A 114 17.38 12.82 -2.34
N THR A 115 18.40 12.44 -3.11
CA THR A 115 18.31 11.42 -4.16
C THR A 115 18.14 10.04 -3.54
N LYS A 116 18.94 9.70 -2.53
CA LYS A 116 18.83 8.40 -1.85
C LYS A 116 17.53 8.29 -1.08
N ARG A 117 17.11 9.36 -0.41
CA ARG A 117 15.82 9.44 0.30
C ARG A 117 14.67 9.18 -0.67
N HIS A 118 14.63 9.86 -1.81
CA HIS A 118 13.58 9.64 -2.79
C HIS A 118 13.54 8.18 -3.27
N ARG A 119 14.67 7.62 -3.71
CA ARG A 119 14.79 6.22 -4.13
C ARG A 119 14.34 5.21 -3.06
N PHE A 120 14.64 5.50 -1.79
CA PHE A 120 14.24 4.68 -0.65
C PHE A 120 12.72 4.63 -0.53
N PHE A 121 12.05 5.79 -0.57
CA PHE A 121 10.60 5.87 -0.46
C PHE A 121 9.87 5.38 -1.71
N GLU A 122 10.42 5.57 -2.91
CA GLU A 122 9.89 4.93 -4.13
C GLU A 122 9.88 3.41 -3.98
N SER A 123 11.01 2.81 -3.56
CA SER A 123 11.11 1.36 -3.38
C SER A 123 10.15 0.83 -2.31
N MET A 124 9.95 1.59 -1.24
CA MET A 124 9.02 1.27 -0.16
C MET A 124 7.56 1.38 -0.63
N SER A 125 7.21 2.44 -1.35
CA SER A 125 5.88 2.68 -1.91
C SER A 125 5.49 1.65 -2.95
N GLU A 126 6.41 1.28 -3.84
CA GLU A 126 6.19 0.21 -4.81
C GLU A 126 5.91 -1.13 -4.10
N ALA A 127 6.71 -1.46 -3.07
CA ALA A 127 6.48 -2.67 -2.29
C ALA A 127 5.11 -2.63 -1.58
N TYR A 128 4.73 -1.49 -1.02
CA TYR A 128 3.43 -1.29 -0.37
C TYR A 128 2.26 -1.46 -1.35
N ALA A 129 2.37 -0.88 -2.55
CA ALA A 129 1.41 -1.04 -3.64
C ALA A 129 1.24 -2.51 -4.06
N ARG A 130 2.34 -3.28 -4.13
CA ARG A 130 2.31 -4.72 -4.45
C ARG A 130 1.70 -5.59 -3.36
N LEU A 131 1.67 -5.13 -2.10
CA LEU A 131 1.02 -5.83 -1.00
C LEU A 131 -0.50 -5.61 -0.97
N ALA A 132 -1.00 -4.59 -1.66
CA ALA A 132 -2.42 -4.24 -1.69
C ALA A 132 -3.24 -5.12 -2.63
N VAL A 133 -4.46 -5.44 -2.21
CA VAL A 133 -5.39 -6.30 -2.95
C VAL A 133 -6.84 -5.82 -2.79
N GLY A 134 -7.69 -6.15 -3.76
CA GLY A 134 -9.11 -5.80 -3.75
C GLY A 134 -9.34 -4.32 -3.98
N THR A 135 -10.01 -3.65 -3.05
CA THR A 135 -10.31 -2.22 -3.12
C THR A 135 -9.33 -1.44 -2.28
N VAL A 136 -8.68 -0.46 -2.89
CA VAL A 136 -7.77 0.46 -2.19
C VAL A 136 -8.35 1.86 -2.16
N VAL A 137 -7.90 2.65 -1.18
CA VAL A 137 -8.32 4.03 -0.99
C VAL A 137 -7.13 4.95 -1.22
N VAL A 138 -7.33 6.07 -1.91
CA VAL A 138 -6.36 7.16 -2.01
C VAL A 138 -6.96 8.45 -1.48
N MET A 139 -6.32 9.05 -0.48
CA MET A 139 -6.70 10.36 0.03
C MET A 139 -6.04 11.47 -0.79
N HIS A 140 -6.85 12.45 -1.22
CA HIS A 140 -6.38 13.60 -2.00
C HIS A 140 -6.83 14.93 -1.40
N ASP A 141 -6.06 15.98 -1.68
CA ASP A 141 -6.32 17.34 -1.22
C ASP A 141 -7.70 17.82 -1.68
N ALA A 142 -8.43 18.48 -0.79
CA ALA A 142 -9.74 19.04 -1.10
C ALA A 142 -9.68 20.13 -2.19
N LYS A 143 -8.58 20.86 -2.30
CA LYS A 143 -8.36 21.92 -3.29
C LYS A 143 -8.28 21.38 -4.71
N ASP A 144 -7.62 20.24 -4.89
CA ASP A 144 -7.41 19.59 -6.19
C ASP A 144 -8.36 18.41 -6.42
N TRP A 145 -9.37 18.27 -5.57
CA TRP A 145 -10.33 17.16 -5.59
C TRP A 145 -11.02 16.92 -6.93
N ALA A 146 -11.17 17.95 -7.76
CA ALA A 146 -11.78 17.81 -9.09
C ALA A 146 -10.93 16.93 -10.02
N HIS A 147 -9.61 16.92 -9.84
CA HIS A 147 -8.68 16.25 -10.74
C HIS A 147 -8.19 14.92 -10.15
N PRO A 148 -7.82 13.94 -11.00
CA PRO A 148 -7.04 12.79 -10.56
C PRO A 148 -5.70 13.27 -9.97
N PRO A 149 -5.21 12.68 -8.88
CA PRO A 149 -3.89 13.01 -8.39
C PRO A 149 -2.83 12.56 -9.39
N SER A 150 -2.02 13.50 -9.87
CA SER A 150 -1.09 13.32 -10.99
C SER A 150 0.36 13.65 -10.64
N ASP A 151 0.68 13.79 -9.36
CA ASP A 151 2.01 14.15 -8.88
C ASP A 151 2.51 13.23 -7.75
N GLY A 152 3.80 13.41 -7.41
CA GLY A 152 4.47 12.71 -6.32
C GLY A 152 4.64 11.21 -6.53
N ILE A 153 5.05 10.53 -5.45
CA ILE A 153 5.28 9.08 -5.43
C ILE A 153 4.00 8.30 -5.72
N TRP A 154 2.84 8.82 -5.30
CA TRP A 154 1.55 8.20 -5.60
C TRP A 154 1.37 7.99 -7.11
N HIS A 155 1.45 9.05 -7.92
CA HIS A 155 1.18 8.92 -9.34
C HIS A 155 2.29 8.17 -10.06
N GLN A 156 3.56 8.46 -9.73
CA GLN A 156 4.71 7.94 -10.47
C GLN A 156 5.04 6.48 -10.16
N VAL A 157 4.67 6.00 -8.97
CA VAL A 157 5.07 4.68 -8.48
C VAL A 157 3.86 3.86 -8.06
N GLU A 158 3.08 4.33 -7.09
CA GLU A 158 2.04 3.51 -6.46
C GLU A 158 0.89 3.20 -7.43
N TYR A 159 0.37 4.23 -8.11
CA TYR A 159 -0.69 4.12 -9.11
C TYR A 159 -0.26 3.25 -10.29
N GLU A 160 0.91 3.50 -10.87
CA GLU A 160 1.44 2.71 -11.99
C GLU A 160 1.69 1.25 -11.60
N THR A 161 2.14 1.00 -10.37
CA THR A 161 2.29 -0.36 -9.85
C THR A 161 0.94 -1.05 -9.72
N ILE A 162 -0.07 -0.36 -9.18
CA ILE A 162 -1.42 -0.87 -8.97
C ILE A 162 -2.10 -1.21 -10.30
N VAL A 163 -2.05 -0.28 -11.26
CA VAL A 163 -2.76 -0.42 -12.53
C VAL A 163 -1.99 -1.31 -13.50
N GLY A 164 -0.67 -1.14 -13.59
CA GLY A 164 0.17 -1.76 -14.61
C GLY A 164 0.80 -3.11 -14.23
N ALA A 165 1.00 -3.40 -12.93
CA ALA A 165 1.79 -4.56 -12.50
C ALA A 165 1.05 -5.59 -11.64
N THR A 166 -0.03 -5.22 -10.95
CA THR A 166 -0.76 -6.14 -10.06
C THR A 166 -2.20 -6.36 -10.50
N GLU A 167 -2.53 -7.60 -10.86
CA GLU A 167 -3.93 -8.03 -11.07
C GLU A 167 -4.73 -8.14 -9.76
N ALA A 168 -4.09 -7.88 -8.61
CA ALA A 168 -4.71 -8.14 -7.32
C ALA A 168 -5.61 -6.99 -6.84
N VAL A 169 -5.40 -5.76 -7.32
CA VAL A 169 -6.27 -4.60 -7.03
C VAL A 169 -7.29 -4.44 -8.16
N MET A 170 -8.55 -4.39 -7.76
CA MET A 170 -9.70 -4.26 -8.66
C MET A 170 -10.19 -2.82 -8.76
N THR A 171 -10.11 -2.06 -7.68
CA THR A 171 -10.77 -0.75 -7.60
C THR A 171 -9.93 0.22 -6.77
N ILE A 172 -9.81 1.46 -7.25
CA ILE A 172 -9.24 2.60 -6.50
C ILE A 172 -10.35 3.59 -6.20
N LEU A 173 -10.59 3.84 -4.91
CA LEU A 173 -11.49 4.87 -4.42
C LEU A 173 -10.70 6.09 -3.98
N LYS A 174 -11.03 7.26 -4.53
CA LYS A 174 -10.52 8.54 -4.05
C LYS A 174 -11.37 8.99 -2.87
N VAL A 175 -10.78 9.49 -1.78
CA VAL A 175 -11.47 10.11 -0.65
C VAL A 175 -10.92 11.50 -0.33
N ARG A 176 -11.80 12.40 0.12
CA ARG A 176 -11.47 13.79 0.44
C ARG A 176 -11.12 13.95 1.92
N GLU A 177 -10.11 14.76 2.22
CA GLU A 177 -9.57 15.05 3.57
C GLU A 177 -10.60 15.38 4.69
N LYS A 178 -11.80 15.86 4.36
CA LYS A 178 -12.77 16.43 5.32
C LYS A 178 -14.17 15.83 5.30
N GLU A 179 -14.41 14.85 4.42
CA GLU A 179 -15.76 14.34 4.19
C GLU A 179 -15.74 12.82 4.32
N ASP A 180 -16.20 12.31 5.46
CA ASP A 180 -16.42 10.88 5.71
C ASP A 180 -17.46 10.26 4.76
N VAL A 181 -18.07 11.03 3.87
CA VAL A 181 -19.17 10.60 2.99
C VAL A 181 -18.79 10.70 1.50
N SER A 182 -17.65 11.32 1.16
CA SER A 182 -17.31 11.64 -0.24
C SER A 182 -16.18 10.77 -0.75
N ALA A 183 -16.54 9.56 -1.20
CA ALA A 183 -15.69 8.74 -2.04
C ALA A 183 -16.04 8.98 -3.52
N ARG A 184 -15.03 8.90 -4.41
CA ARG A 184 -15.21 8.85 -5.86
C ARG A 184 -14.50 7.62 -6.41
N LEU A 185 -15.12 6.92 -7.35
CA LEU A 185 -14.41 5.92 -8.10
C LEU A 185 -13.34 6.61 -8.96
N MET A 186 -12.08 6.29 -8.74
CA MET A 186 -10.97 6.82 -9.53
C MET A 186 -10.59 5.88 -10.66
N TRP A 187 -10.59 4.58 -10.38
CA TRP A 187 -10.21 3.56 -11.33
C TRP A 187 -10.86 2.22 -10.97
N ASP A 188 -11.24 1.46 -11.98
CA ASP A 188 -11.80 0.12 -11.84
C ASP A 188 -11.30 -0.77 -12.98
N ARG A 189 -10.74 -1.92 -12.65
CA ARG A 189 -10.10 -2.84 -13.58
C ARG A 189 -11.08 -3.35 -14.64
N ASP A 190 -12.29 -3.68 -14.23
CA ASP A 190 -13.31 -4.27 -15.10
C ASP A 190 -13.96 -3.20 -15.99
N LEU A 191 -14.13 -1.97 -15.46
CA LEU A 191 -14.67 -0.85 -16.25
C LEU A 191 -13.65 -0.20 -17.18
N SER A 192 -12.34 -0.42 -16.95
CA SER A 192 -11.28 0.13 -17.81
C SER A 192 -11.31 -0.41 -19.24
N PHE A 193 -11.97 -1.56 -19.48
CA PHE A 193 -12.21 -2.10 -20.82
C PHE A 193 -13.50 -1.56 -21.48
N SER A 194 -14.33 -0.80 -20.76
CA SER A 194 -15.55 -0.19 -21.28
C SER A 194 -15.42 1.34 -21.35
N LEU A 195 -15.01 1.83 -22.52
CA LEU A 195 -15.20 3.20 -23.05
C LEU A 195 -15.80 4.24 -22.07
N GLY A 196 -14.93 5.05 -21.48
CA GLY A 196 -15.06 6.51 -21.41
C GLY A 196 -16.38 7.12 -20.92
N LEU A 197 -17.02 6.55 -19.90
CA LEU A 197 -18.16 7.19 -19.24
C LEU A 197 -17.90 7.29 -17.74
N GLU A 198 -17.67 8.51 -17.26
CA GLU A 198 -17.74 8.84 -15.83
C GLU A 198 -19.11 8.43 -15.31
N ARG A 199 -19.19 7.36 -14.53
CA ARG A 199 -20.43 6.89 -13.92
C ARG A 199 -20.41 7.18 -12.41
N PRO A 200 -21.50 7.72 -11.84
CA PRO A 200 -21.63 7.87 -10.39
C PRO A 200 -21.63 6.49 -9.71
N ILE A 201 -21.14 6.42 -8.47
CA ILE A 201 -20.97 5.20 -7.66
C ILE A 201 -22.25 4.35 -7.59
N SER A 202 -23.43 4.96 -7.65
CA SER A 202 -24.72 4.24 -7.68
C SER A 202 -24.88 3.32 -8.90
N ALA A 203 -24.24 3.63 -10.03
CA ALA A 203 -24.28 2.79 -11.24
C ALA A 203 -23.19 1.69 -11.23
N VAL A 204 -22.12 1.87 -10.46
CA VAL A 204 -21.03 0.88 -10.35
C VAL A 204 -21.41 -0.22 -9.35
N LEU A 205 -22.18 0.13 -8.30
CA LEU A 205 -22.77 -0.84 -7.37
C LEU A 205 -23.81 -1.78 -8.03
N ALA A 206 -24.40 -1.39 -9.17
CA ALA A 206 -25.39 -2.21 -9.89
C ALA A 206 -24.77 -3.28 -10.81
N ILE A 207 -23.47 -3.20 -11.11
CA ILE A 207 -22.80 -4.12 -12.07
C ILE A 207 -22.27 -5.38 -11.35
N GLY A 208 -22.20 -5.37 -10.02
CA GLY A 208 -21.93 -6.53 -9.19
C GLY A 208 -23.18 -7.32 -8.80
N ARG A 209 -23.82 -8.00 -9.78
CA ARG A 209 -24.93 -8.98 -9.65
C ARG A 209 -26.34 -8.44 -9.32
N TYR A 210 -27.23 -8.60 -10.32
CA TYR A 210 -28.71 -8.64 -10.25
C TYR A 210 -29.45 -7.44 -9.64
N VAL A 211 -30.06 -6.60 -10.49
CA VAL A 211 -31.41 -6.06 -10.26
C VAL A 211 -32.15 -5.90 -11.61
N PRO A 212 -33.36 -6.47 -11.78
CA PRO A 212 -34.22 -6.26 -12.94
C PRO A 212 -34.94 -4.89 -12.89
N ASP A 213 -35.23 -4.33 -14.07
CA ASP A 213 -36.21 -3.27 -14.37
C ASP A 213 -36.50 -2.22 -13.27
N PHE A 214 -35.73 -1.12 -13.26
CA PHE A 214 -36.29 0.20 -12.92
C PHE A 214 -35.38 1.34 -13.45
N LEU A 215 -35.41 1.58 -14.76
CA LEU A 215 -34.81 2.77 -15.37
C LEU A 215 -35.88 3.82 -15.67
N VAL A 216 -36.33 4.55 -14.64
CA VAL A 216 -37.02 5.83 -14.86
C VAL A 216 -36.64 6.84 -13.76
N ARG A 217 -35.91 7.87 -14.17
CA ARG A 217 -35.73 9.18 -13.51
C ARG A 217 -35.07 9.23 -12.12
N ALA A 218 -33.80 9.64 -12.11
CA ALA A 218 -33.26 10.49 -11.04
C ALA A 218 -32.15 11.38 -11.63
N LEU A 219 -32.54 12.59 -12.05
CA LEU A 219 -31.68 13.66 -12.54
C LEU A 219 -31.28 14.63 -11.40
N THR A 220 -31.29 14.16 -10.16
CA THR A 220 -31.00 14.97 -8.97
C THR A 220 -30.02 14.24 -8.07
N TRP A 221 -28.87 14.88 -7.92
CA TRP A 221 -27.71 14.48 -7.13
C TRP A 221 -28.03 14.51 -5.64
N GLU A 222 -27.93 13.36 -4.97
CA GLU A 222 -27.84 13.29 -3.51
C GLU A 222 -26.70 12.33 -3.12
N SER A 223 -25.82 12.82 -2.25
CA SER A 223 -24.78 12.02 -1.60
C SER A 223 -25.40 10.90 -0.78
N GLY A 224 -25.02 9.66 -1.05
CA GLY A 224 -25.46 8.49 -0.29
C GLY A 224 -24.60 8.25 0.97
N PRO A 225 -25.17 7.72 2.07
CA PRO A 225 -24.44 7.44 3.30
C PRO A 225 -23.42 6.28 3.16
N PHE A 226 -22.32 6.37 3.94
CA PHE A 226 -21.12 5.52 3.90
C PHE A 226 -21.33 4.05 4.32
N ASP A 227 -22.53 3.68 4.77
CA ASP A 227 -22.86 2.28 5.08
C ASP A 227 -22.71 1.36 3.86
N SER A 228 -22.80 1.92 2.64
CA SER A 228 -22.54 1.23 1.38
C SER A 228 -21.05 0.95 1.14
N ALA A 229 -20.14 1.85 1.52
CA ALA A 229 -18.69 1.61 1.39
C ALA A 229 -18.22 0.56 2.40
N ARG A 230 -18.78 0.61 3.63
CA ARG A 230 -18.57 -0.42 4.64
C ARG A 230 -19.09 -1.79 4.16
N GLN A 231 -20.25 -1.84 3.50
CA GLN A 231 -20.77 -3.08 2.90
C GLN A 231 -19.96 -3.57 1.69
N VAL A 232 -19.40 -2.69 0.87
CA VAL A 232 -18.52 -3.11 -0.25
C VAL A 232 -17.21 -3.70 0.25
N VAL A 233 -16.62 -3.14 1.31
CA VAL A 233 -15.44 -3.71 1.97
C VAL A 233 -15.77 -5.01 2.71
N LEU A 234 -16.99 -5.15 3.27
CA LEU A 234 -17.41 -6.32 4.05
C LEU A 234 -18.05 -7.46 3.23
N ASN A 235 -18.47 -7.24 1.99
CA ASN A 235 -19.09 -8.27 1.14
C ASN A 235 -18.08 -9.20 0.45
N GLY A 236 -16.78 -8.93 0.57
CA GLY A 236 -15.69 -9.85 0.22
C GLY A 236 -15.25 -10.70 1.41
N ARG A 237 -16.13 -11.55 1.95
CA ARG A 237 -15.99 -12.27 3.24
C ARG A 237 -15.84 -11.34 4.44
N ALA A 238 -16.70 -11.52 5.43
CA ALA A 238 -16.48 -10.98 6.77
C ALA A 238 -15.08 -11.38 7.25
N GLN A 239 -14.12 -10.46 7.15
CA GLN A 239 -12.84 -10.62 7.80
C GLN A 239 -13.13 -10.76 9.31
N PRO A 240 -12.46 -11.69 10.01
CA PRO A 240 -12.53 -11.69 11.46
C PRO A 240 -12.20 -10.27 11.92
N LYS A 241 -12.93 -9.76 12.93
CA LYS A 241 -12.58 -8.51 13.61
C LYS A 241 -11.20 -8.68 14.25
N THR A 242 -10.15 -8.60 13.45
CA THR A 242 -8.81 -8.34 13.94
C THR A 242 -8.95 -6.97 14.55
N GLN A 243 -8.96 -6.92 15.88
CA GLN A 243 -8.65 -5.68 16.57
C GLN A 243 -7.27 -5.29 16.06
N ILE A 244 -7.21 -4.49 15.00
CA ILE A 244 -6.07 -3.63 14.75
C ILE A 244 -6.08 -2.73 15.98
N LYS A 245 -5.33 -3.16 17.01
CA LYS A 245 -5.23 -2.42 18.25
C LYS A 245 -4.90 -1.00 17.85
N ARG A 246 -5.55 -0.01 18.48
CA ARG A 246 -5.28 1.44 18.35
C ARG A 246 -3.79 1.83 18.41
N GLN A 247 -2.90 0.89 18.72
CA GLN A 247 -1.45 0.92 18.48
C GLN A 247 -1.05 1.27 17.05
N ALA A 248 -1.79 0.85 16.01
CA ALA A 248 -1.46 1.18 14.62
C ALA A 248 -1.50 2.70 14.36
N CYS A 249 -2.44 3.41 14.99
CA CYS A 249 -2.58 4.87 14.86
C CYS A 249 -1.43 5.67 15.50
N ARG A 250 -0.63 5.05 16.37
CA ARG A 250 0.46 5.74 17.08
C ARG A 250 1.79 5.75 16.32
N ARG A 251 1.94 4.95 15.27
CA ARG A 251 3.24 4.68 14.64
C ARG A 251 3.65 5.61 13.50
N VAL A 252 2.80 6.55 13.08
CA VAL A 252 3.18 7.48 12.01
C VAL A 252 4.10 8.55 12.60
N PRO A 253 5.39 8.57 12.20
CA PRO A 253 6.34 9.55 12.69
C PRO A 253 6.05 10.91 12.07
N ASP A 254 6.42 11.98 12.79
CA ASP A 254 6.46 13.34 12.22
C ASP A 254 7.63 13.41 11.22
N TYR A 255 7.45 12.80 10.05
CA TYR A 255 8.41 12.82 8.97
C TYR A 255 8.27 14.16 8.22
N PRO A 256 9.37 14.85 7.86
CA PRO A 256 9.29 16.07 7.08
C PRO A 256 8.56 15.79 5.76
N TYR A 257 7.41 16.44 5.64
CA TYR A 257 6.29 16.21 4.71
C TYR A 257 6.62 16.32 3.20
N GLU A 258 7.90 16.36 2.83
CA GLU A 258 8.36 16.71 1.48
C GLU A 258 8.71 15.52 0.59
N VAL A 259 8.66 14.29 1.10
CA VAL A 259 9.02 13.11 0.27
C VAL A 259 7.84 12.61 -0.58
N TYR A 260 6.61 12.89 -0.15
CA TYR A 260 5.38 12.65 -0.92
C TYR A 260 4.89 13.98 -1.48
#